data_AF-A0A9E5V4D2-F1
#
_entry.id   AF-A0A9E5V4D2-F1
#
_cell.length_a   1.000
_cell.length_b   1.000
_cell.length_c   1.000
_cell.angle_alpha   90.00
_cell.angle_beta   90.00
_cell.angle_gamma   90.00
#
_symmetry.space_group_name_H-M   'P 1'
#
loop_
_entity.id
_entity.type
_entity.pdbx_description
1 polymer ?
#
loop_
_entity_poly.entity_id
_entity_poly.type
_entity_poly.pdbx_seq_one_letter_code
_entity_poly.pdbx_strand_id
1 'polypeptide(L)'
;MRDKRRHGCLTAWLIFMIVANSLGLLGNAYFALNPKAYEVTAVQQGLRAVPSLTFFLLTCLSAFSIACAIALFKWKKWGFYGFLCISVTAFIINLSIGISLLQSLLGFVGVALLYGVLNIGQENKGWTQLE
;
A
#
# COMPACT_ATOMS: atom_id res chain seq x y z
N MET A 1 -26.47 19.62 9.26
CA MET A 1 -25.53 18.87 8.37
C MET A 1 -24.20 18.87 9.09
N ARG A 2 -23.67 17.70 9.49
CA ARG A 2 -22.39 17.63 10.23
C ARG A 2 -21.27 18.04 9.28
N ASP A 3 -20.60 19.14 9.56
CA ASP A 3 -19.45 19.61 8.76
C ASP A 3 -18.38 18.53 8.72
N LYS A 4 -18.25 17.83 7.58
CA LYS A 4 -17.20 16.81 7.37
C LYS A 4 -15.85 17.54 7.22
N ARG A 5 -15.23 17.93 8.33
CA ARG A 5 -13.91 18.56 8.32
C ARG A 5 -12.83 17.49 8.20
N ARG A 6 -12.03 17.58 7.14
CA ARG A 6 -10.80 16.77 7.00
C ARG A 6 -9.69 17.37 7.83
N HIS A 7 -9.09 16.57 8.69
CA HIS A 7 -7.81 16.93 9.27
C HIS A 7 -6.74 16.93 8.16
N GLY A 8 -5.93 18.00 8.11
CA GLY A 8 -4.81 18.09 7.16
C GLY A 8 -3.85 16.89 7.26
N CYS A 9 -3.72 16.29 8.44
CA CYS A 9 -2.94 15.08 8.68
C CYS A 9 -3.47 13.87 7.87
N LEU A 10 -4.79 13.67 7.81
CA LEU A 10 -5.39 12.60 7.01
C LEU A 10 -5.15 12.82 5.51
N THR A 11 -5.33 14.06 5.04
CA THR A 11 -5.06 14.41 3.65
C THR A 11 -3.58 14.21 3.28
N ALA A 12 -2.65 14.65 4.13
CA ALA A 12 -1.22 14.47 3.93
C ALA A 12 -0.83 12.98 3.89
N TRP A 13 -1.40 12.17 4.79
CA TRP A 13 -1.18 10.73 4.81
C TRP A 13 -1.68 10.05 3.53
N LEU A 14 -2.86 10.43 3.06
CA LEU A 14 -3.41 9.86 1.81
C LEU A 14 -2.59 10.27 0.58
N ILE A 15 -2.12 11.52 0.52
CA ILE A 15 -1.20 11.97 -0.56
C ILE A 15 0.09 11.16 -0.52
N PHE A 16 0.69 11.00 0.66
CA PHE A 16 1.89 10.19 0.84
C PHE A 16 1.66 8.75 0.35
N MET A 17 0.53 8.13 0.70
CA MET A 17 0.17 6.78 0.23
C MET A 17 0.03 6.72 -1.29
N ILE A 18 -0.59 7.72 -1.92
CA ILE A 18 -0.71 7.78 -3.39
C ILE A 18 0.67 7.86 -4.03
N VAL A 19 1.55 8.75 -3.54
CA VAL A 19 2.91 8.92 -4.08
C VAL A 19 3.72 7.63 -3.91
N ALA A 20 3.74 7.05 -2.70
CA ALA A 20 4.48 5.82 -2.42
C ALA A 20 4.00 4.64 -3.28
N ASN A 21 2.68 4.47 -3.42
CA ASN A 21 2.13 3.40 -4.26
C ASN A 21 2.33 3.67 -5.76
N SER A 22 2.40 4.93 -6.19
CA SER A 22 2.70 5.27 -7.59
C SER A 22 4.15 4.94 -7.95
N LEU A 23 5.09 5.23 -7.05
CA LEU A 23 6.49 4.82 -7.22
C LEU A 23 6.63 3.30 -7.25
N GLY A 24 5.94 2.61 -6.34
CA GLY A 24 5.88 1.13 -6.33
C GLY A 24 5.30 0.58 -7.63
N LEU A 25 4.20 1.14 -8.13
CA LEU A 25 3.58 0.75 -9.40
C LEU A 25 4.56 0.88 -10.56
N LEU A 26 5.23 2.04 -10.69
CA LEU A 26 6.17 2.28 -11.78
C LEU A 26 7.40 1.35 -11.70
N GLY A 27 7.96 1.18 -10.50
CA GLY A 27 9.10 0.28 -10.29
C GLY A 27 8.75 -1.18 -10.60
N ASN A 28 7.63 -1.67 -10.07
CA ASN A 28 7.17 -3.03 -10.32
C ASN A 28 6.81 -3.26 -11.80
N ALA A 29 6.15 -2.29 -12.45
CA ALA A 29 5.83 -2.37 -13.86
C ALA A 29 7.09 -2.41 -14.74
N TYR A 30 8.10 -1.60 -14.41
CA TYR A 30 9.38 -1.61 -15.11
C TYR A 30 10.07 -2.99 -15.04
N PHE A 31 10.11 -3.61 -13.86
CA PHE A 31 10.69 -4.95 -13.69
C PHE A 31 9.84 -6.05 -14.33
N ALA A 32 8.51 -5.91 -14.33
CA ALA A 32 7.62 -6.84 -15.01
C ALA A 32 7.84 -6.85 -16.54
N LEU A 33 8.08 -5.67 -17.13
CA LEU A 33 8.35 -5.51 -18.57
C LEU A 33 9.80 -5.85 -18.94
N ASN A 34 10.75 -5.72 -18.00
CA ASN A 34 12.18 -5.93 -18.22
C ASN A 34 12.75 -6.99 -17.25
N PRO A 35 12.36 -8.27 -17.38
CA PRO A 35 12.75 -9.30 -16.42
C PRO A 35 14.28 -9.47 -16.30
N LYS A 36 15.02 -9.32 -17.41
CA LYS A 36 16.49 -9.40 -17.39
C LYS A 36 17.15 -8.33 -16.52
N ALA A 37 16.52 -7.16 -16.35
CA ALA A 37 17.06 -6.09 -15.52
C ALA A 37 17.00 -6.46 -14.03
N TYR A 38 15.95 -7.17 -13.58
CA TYR A 38 15.91 -7.67 -12.20
C TYR A 38 16.94 -8.78 -12.01
N GLU A 39 17.12 -9.69 -12.98
CA GLU A 39 18.03 -10.83 -12.82
C GLU A 39 19.47 -10.39 -12.63
N VAL A 40 19.93 -9.40 -13.42
CA VAL A 40 21.28 -8.83 -13.27
C VAL A 40 21.48 -8.23 -11.88
N THR A 41 20.49 -7.47 -11.40
CA THR A 41 20.53 -6.82 -10.09
C THR A 41 20.49 -7.84 -8.95
N ALA A 42 19.63 -8.86 -9.08
CA ALA A 42 19.48 -9.92 -8.08
C ALA A 42 20.76 -10.76 -7.96
N VAL A 43 21.39 -11.12 -9.08
CA VAL A 43 22.67 -11.85 -9.10
C VAL A 43 23.78 -11.03 -8.43
N GLN A 44 23.87 -9.73 -8.70
CA GLN A 44 24.85 -8.85 -8.06
C GLN A 44 24.66 -8.73 -6.55
N GLN A 45 23.42 -8.86 -6.07
CA GLN A 45 23.08 -8.76 -4.65
C GLN A 45 22.99 -10.12 -3.95
N GLY A 46 23.28 -11.22 -4.65
CA GLY A 46 23.12 -12.59 -4.11
C GLY A 46 21.68 -12.95 -3.76
N LEU A 47 20.70 -12.25 -4.34
CA LEU A 47 19.28 -12.45 -4.11
C LEU A 47 18.72 -13.54 -5.03
N ARG A 48 17.67 -14.22 -4.56
CA ARG A 48 16.97 -15.25 -5.32
C ARG A 48 16.21 -14.62 -6.49
N ALA A 49 16.27 -15.23 -7.66
CA ALA A 49 15.47 -14.79 -8.81
C ALA A 49 13.98 -14.83 -8.48
N VAL A 50 13.31 -13.70 -8.63
CA VAL A 50 11.87 -13.55 -8.36
C VAL A 50 11.10 -13.73 -9.66
N PRO A 51 10.05 -14.57 -9.72
CA PRO A 51 9.27 -14.74 -10.93
C PRO A 51 8.66 -13.43 -11.42
N SER A 52 8.64 -13.20 -12.74
CA SER A 52 8.03 -12.02 -13.39
C SER A 52 6.55 -11.84 -13.02
N LEU A 53 5.83 -12.95 -12.81
CA LEU A 53 4.43 -12.94 -12.35
C LEU A 53 4.27 -12.19 -11.01
N THR A 54 5.26 -12.26 -10.12
CA THR A 54 5.23 -11.56 -8.83
C THR A 54 5.21 -10.06 -9.03
N PHE A 55 6.05 -9.53 -9.93
CA PHE A 55 6.06 -8.10 -10.24
C PHE A 55 4.76 -7.64 -10.89
N PHE A 56 4.15 -8.48 -11.73
CA PHE A 56 2.83 -8.20 -12.30
C PHE A 56 1.76 -8.11 -11.20
N LEU A 57 1.72 -9.08 -10.29
CA LEU A 57 0.79 -9.08 -9.14
C LEU A 57 1.00 -7.85 -8.25
N LEU A 58 2.26 -7.52 -7.93
CA LEU A 58 2.58 -6.33 -7.13
C LEU A 58 2.18 -5.03 -7.83
N THR A 59 2.31 -4.95 -9.16
CA THR A 59 1.85 -3.80 -9.96
C THR A 59 0.33 -3.63 -9.84
N CYS A 60 -0.42 -4.72 -10.01
CA CYS A 60 -1.87 -4.72 -9.82
C CYS A 60 -2.25 -4.31 -8.39
N LEU A 61 -1.50 -4.80 -7.39
CA LEU A 61 -1.74 -4.48 -5.99
C LEU A 61 -1.49 -2.99 -5.70
N SER A 62 -0.42 -2.40 -6.23
CA SER A 62 -0.14 -0.96 -6.13
C SER A 62 -1.22 -0.10 -6.82
N ALA A 63 -1.71 -0.51 -7.99
CA ALA A 63 -2.81 0.18 -8.65
C ALA A 63 -4.10 0.14 -7.80
N PHE A 64 -4.41 -1.03 -7.22
CA PHE A 64 -5.55 -1.20 -6.33
C PHE A 64 -5.40 -0.38 -5.04
N SER A 65 -4.19 -0.25 -4.49
CA SER A 65 -3.90 0.62 -3.34
C SER A 65 -4.23 2.09 -3.64
N ILE A 66 -3.91 2.57 -4.83
CA ILE A 66 -4.25 3.95 -5.25
C ILE A 66 -5.78 4.11 -5.31
N ALA A 67 -6.49 3.13 -5.88
CA ALA A 67 -7.95 3.13 -5.89
C ALA A 67 -8.54 3.14 -4.46
N CYS A 68 -7.93 2.39 -3.53
CA CYS A 68 -8.30 2.39 -2.11
C CYS A 68 -8.05 3.75 -1.44
N ALA A 69 -6.92 4.40 -1.74
CA ALA A 69 -6.63 5.76 -1.27
C ALA A 69 -7.68 6.77 -1.77
N ILE A 70 -8.05 6.69 -3.06
CA ILE A 70 -9.09 7.53 -3.67
C ILE A 70 -10.46 7.25 -3.01
N ALA A 71 -10.78 5.99 -2.73
CA ALA A 71 -12.02 5.62 -2.03
C ALA A 71 -12.07 6.21 -0.61
N LEU A 72 -10.94 6.19 0.11
CA LEU A 72 -10.82 6.87 1.41
C LEU A 72 -10.97 8.40 1.27
N PHE A 73 -10.39 8.97 0.20
CA PHE A 73 -10.61 10.36 -0.23
C PHE A 73 -12.06 10.65 -0.65
N LYS A 74 -12.92 9.65 -0.80
CA LYS A 74 -14.37 9.79 -0.96
C LYS A 74 -15.16 9.34 0.26
N TRP A 75 -14.48 9.18 1.40
CA TRP A 75 -15.05 8.74 2.67
C TRP A 75 -15.66 7.33 2.62
N LYS A 76 -15.17 6.42 1.78
CA LYS A 76 -15.70 5.05 1.70
C LYS A 76 -14.91 4.09 2.60
N LYS A 77 -15.60 3.37 3.50
CA LYS A 77 -14.97 2.39 4.41
C LYS A 77 -14.24 1.27 3.68
N TRP A 78 -14.73 0.91 2.49
CA TRP A 78 -14.13 -0.17 1.71
C TRP A 78 -12.68 0.12 1.30
N GLY A 79 -12.26 1.40 1.21
CA GLY A 79 -10.86 1.75 0.98
C GLY A 79 -9.93 1.28 2.11
N PHE A 80 -10.39 1.29 3.37
CA PHE A 80 -9.60 0.80 4.49
C PHE A 80 -9.47 -0.73 4.46
N TYR A 81 -10.58 -1.43 4.23
CA TYR A 81 -10.57 -2.88 4.09
C TYR A 81 -9.75 -3.33 2.87
N GLY A 82 -9.76 -2.55 1.79
CA GLY A 82 -8.88 -2.76 0.64
C GLY A 82 -7.41 -2.69 1.02
N PHE A 83 -6.98 -1.67 1.78
CA PHE A 83 -5.62 -1.60 2.30
C PHE A 83 -5.25 -2.79 3.20
N LEU A 84 -6.18 -3.23 4.05
CA LEU A 84 -5.95 -4.41 4.90
C LEU A 84 -5.73 -5.68 4.06
N CYS A 85 -6.58 -5.93 3.07
CA CYS A 85 -6.44 -7.06 2.15
C CYS A 85 -5.13 -7.00 1.35
N ILE A 86 -4.73 -5.80 0.92
CA ILE A 86 -3.46 -5.56 0.23
C ILE A 86 -2.29 -5.91 1.15
N SER A 87 -2.28 -5.44 2.40
CA SER A 87 -1.19 -5.74 3.35
C SER A 87 -1.08 -7.23 3.65
N VAL A 88 -2.20 -7.94 3.80
CA VAL A 88 -2.20 -9.41 3.95
C VAL A 88 -1.64 -10.10 2.70
N THR A 89 -2.07 -9.66 1.52
CA THR A 89 -1.60 -10.24 0.25
C THR A 89 -0.10 -10.00 0.05
N ALA A 90 0.36 -8.77 0.29
CA ALA A 90 1.77 -8.40 0.22
C ALA A 90 2.61 -9.17 1.23
N PHE A 91 2.09 -9.40 2.44
CA PHE A 91 2.75 -10.23 3.45
C PHE A 91 2.97 -11.67 2.96
N ILE A 92 1.96 -12.30 2.37
CA ILE A 92 2.06 -13.66 1.80
C ILE A 92 3.10 -13.69 0.67
N ILE A 93 3.07 -12.70 -0.23
CA ILE A 93 4.04 -12.59 -1.32
C ILE A 93 5.46 -12.41 -0.78
N ASN A 94 5.66 -11.54 0.21
CA ASN A 94 6.98 -11.29 0.79
C ASN A 94 7.56 -12.57 1.42
N LEU A 95 6.75 -13.33 2.16
CA LEU A 95 7.18 -14.60 2.72
C LEU A 95 7.50 -15.64 1.64
N SER A 96 6.74 -15.69 0.54
CA SER A 96 6.98 -16.66 -0.53
C SER A 96 8.27 -16.39 -1.31
N ILE A 97 8.68 -15.13 -1.43
CA ILE A 97 9.95 -14.74 -2.06
C ILE A 97 11.14 -14.74 -1.08
N GLY A 98 10.92 -15.09 0.19
CA GLY A 98 11.95 -15.24 1.21
C GLY A 98 12.37 -13.93 1.89
N ILE A 99 11.57 -12.87 1.81
CA ILE A 99 11.77 -11.67 2.62
C ILE A 99 11.56 -12.01 4.10
N SER A 100 12.40 -11.42 4.97
CA SER A 100 12.33 -11.65 6.41
C SER A 100 10.94 -11.32 6.99
N LEU A 101 10.55 -12.07 8.03
CA LEU A 101 9.27 -11.87 8.71
C LEU A 101 9.10 -10.41 9.18
N LEU A 102 10.16 -9.82 9.75
CA LEU A 102 10.13 -8.46 10.28
C LEU A 102 9.88 -7.42 9.17
N GLN A 103 10.54 -7.56 8.01
CA GLN A 103 10.30 -6.68 6.87
C GLN A 103 8.89 -6.86 6.30
N SER A 104 8.40 -8.10 6.26
CA SER A 104 7.03 -8.40 5.80
C SER A 104 5.97 -7.74 6.70
N LEU A 105 6.23 -7.62 8.00
CA LEU A 105 5.34 -6.98 8.96
C LEU A 105 5.26 -5.45 8.80
N LEU A 106 6.24 -4.81 8.16
CA LEU A 106 6.22 -3.35 7.95
C LEU A 106 5.00 -2.90 7.14
N GLY A 107 4.45 -3.75 6.27
CA GLY A 107 3.22 -3.46 5.52
C GLY A 107 1.99 -3.25 6.42
N PHE A 108 1.98 -3.82 7.63
CA PHE A 108 0.91 -3.60 8.61
C PHE A 108 1.08 -2.30 9.39
N VAL A 109 2.31 -1.78 9.52
CA VAL A 109 2.57 -0.49 10.16
C VAL A 109 1.85 0.63 9.40
N GLY A 110 1.85 0.58 8.06
CA GLY A 110 1.09 1.52 7.23
C GLY A 110 -0.42 1.51 7.51
N VAL A 111 -1.00 0.32 7.74
CA VAL A 111 -2.42 0.17 8.08
C VAL A 111 -2.70 0.66 9.50
N ALA A 112 -1.82 0.37 10.45
CA ALA A 112 -1.93 0.86 11.83
C ALA A 112 -1.87 2.40 11.90
N LEU A 113 -0.94 3.00 11.16
CA LEU A 113 -0.84 4.46 11.02
C LEU A 113 -2.10 5.03 10.36
N LEU A 114 -2.59 4.40 9.29
CA LEU A 114 -3.83 4.81 8.64
C LEU A 114 -5.02 4.81 9.63
N TYR A 115 -5.16 3.75 10.43
CA TYR A 115 -6.18 3.65 11.47
C TYR A 115 -6.01 4.71 12.56
N GLY A 116 -4.78 4.99 13.00
CA GLY A 116 -4.46 6.04 13.97
C GLY A 116 -4.83 7.43 13.45
N VAL A 117 -4.45 7.76 12.22
CA VAL A 117 -4.77 9.04 11.58
C VAL A 117 -6.28 9.19 11.35
N LEU A 118 -6.99 8.11 11.02
CA LEU A 118 -8.46 8.09 10.93
C LEU A 118 -9.17 8.32 12.27
N ASN A 119 -8.55 7.93 13.38
CA ASN A 119 -9.06 8.14 14.73
C ASN A 119 -8.57 9.43 15.40
N ILE A 120 -7.75 10.24 14.70
CA ILE A 120 -7.32 11.54 15.17
C ILE A 120 -8.53 12.50 15.20
N GLY A 121 -8.73 13.16 16.35
CA GLY A 121 -9.85 14.07 16.63
C GLY A 121 -10.88 13.47 17.59
N GLN A 122 -11.20 14.16 18.69
CA GLN A 122 -12.15 13.66 19.70
C GLN A 122 -13.59 13.59 19.18
N GLU A 123 -14.14 14.69 18.65
CA GLU A 123 -15.52 14.77 18.13
C GLU A 123 -15.64 14.59 16.60
N ASN A 124 -14.54 14.82 15.85
CA ASN A 124 -14.49 14.76 14.39
C ASN A 124 -13.65 13.59 13.88
N LYS A 125 -13.83 12.40 14.47
CA LYS A 125 -13.11 11.19 14.03
C LYS A 125 -13.37 10.95 12.54
N GLY A 126 -12.30 10.84 11.76
CA GLY A 126 -12.41 10.51 10.34
C GLY A 126 -13.10 9.15 10.13
N TRP A 127 -12.86 8.20 11.05
CA TRP A 127 -13.45 6.86 11.02
C TRP A 127 -14.98 6.86 11.09
N THR A 128 -15.59 7.67 11.96
CA THR A 128 -17.06 7.72 12.12
C THR A 128 -17.76 8.46 10.99
N GLN A 129 -17.00 9.22 10.19
CA GLN A 129 -17.49 9.93 9.01
C GLN A 129 -17.37 9.11 7.73
N LEU A 130 -16.66 7.97 7.76
CA LEU A 130 -16.66 7.04 6.65
C LEU A 130 -18.07 6.43 6.50
N GLU A 131 -18.50 6.29 5.26
CA GLU A 131 -19.73 5.60 4.84
C GLU A 131 -19.42 4.13 4.54
#